data_AF-A0A7K1A8P1-F1
#
_entry.id   AF-A0A7K1A8P1-F1
#
_cell.length_a   1.000
_cell.length_b   1.000
_cell.length_c   1.000
_cell.angle_alpha   90.00
_cell.angle_beta   90.00
_cell.angle_gamma   90.00
#
_symmetry.space_group_name_H-M   'P 1'
#
loop_
_entity.id
_entity.type
_entity.pdbx_description
1 polymer ?
#
loop_
_entity_poly.entity_id
_entity_poly.type
_entity_poly.pdbx_seq_one_letter_code
_entity_poly.pdbx_strand_id
1 'polypeptide(L)'
;MNEQELIQLWNKSRNQLVFAQLAPTFLLITTAGLVPAVREAGTYTIWGVLGILLASGILGALVEFSAAHEAQAIAVDIASLRSGSRISATIAKTSPWLHVAKYLTPIIFVGIFVALALALLS
;
A
#
# COMPACT_ATOMS: atom_id res chain seq x y z
N MET A 1 -7.86 1.30 26.41
CA MET A 1 -7.25 2.51 25.81
C MET A 1 -8.28 3.63 25.88
N ASN A 2 -7.81 4.87 26.06
CA ASN A 2 -8.67 6.04 25.94
C ASN A 2 -8.80 6.49 24.47
N GLU A 3 -9.69 7.44 24.20
CA GLU A 3 -9.96 7.93 22.85
C GLU A 3 -8.72 8.50 22.16
N GLN A 4 -7.90 9.27 22.89
CA GLN A 4 -6.71 9.89 22.33
C GLN A 4 -5.67 8.86 21.88
N GLU A 5 -5.45 7.82 22.68
CA GLU A 5 -4.55 6.70 22.36
C GLU A 5 -5.00 5.98 21.08
N LEU A 6 -6.30 5.71 20.94
CA LEU A 6 -6.83 5.06 19.75
C LEU A 6 -6.70 5.94 18.50
N ILE A 7 -6.95 7.24 18.61
CA ILE A 7 -6.77 8.19 17.50
C ILE A 7 -5.30 8.25 17.07
N GLN A 8 -4.36 8.23 18.02
CA GLN A 8 -2.93 8.17 17.72
C GLN A 8 -2.57 6.88 16.98
N LEU A 9 -3.10 5.74 17.42
CA LEU A 9 -2.86 4.46 16.77
C LEU A 9 -3.47 4.42 15.35
N TRP A 10 -4.68 4.93 15.17
CA TRP A 10 -5.31 5.11 13.85
C TRP A 10 -4.41 5.93 12.91
N ASN A 11 -3.90 7.07 13.39
CA ASN A 11 -3.01 7.92 12.61
C ASN A 11 -1.70 7.21 12.26
N LYS A 12 -1.14 6.42 13.19
CA LYS A 12 0.05 5.61 12.94
C LYS A 12 -0.18 4.57 11.85
N SER A 13 -1.28 3.83 11.90
CA SER A 13 -1.62 2.82 10.89
C SER A 13 -1.87 3.46 9.52
N ARG A 14 -2.56 4.62 9.45
CA ARG A 14 -2.69 5.34 8.18
C ARG A 14 -1.35 5.83 7.64
N ASN A 15 -0.43 6.29 8.49
CA ASN A 15 0.89 6.69 8.04
C ASN A 15 1.66 5.49 7.48
N GLN A 16 1.60 4.33 8.15
CA GLN A 16 2.20 3.09 7.62
C GLN A 16 1.62 2.72 6.25
N LEU A 17 0.31 2.88 6.04
CA LEU A 17 -0.34 2.68 4.75
C LEU A 17 0.29 3.56 3.65
N VAL A 18 0.45 4.87 3.93
CA VAL A 18 1.04 5.83 2.99
C VAL A 18 2.51 5.49 2.70
N PHE A 19 3.29 5.15 3.73
CA PHE A 19 4.70 4.81 3.57
C PHE A 19 4.90 3.48 2.83
N ALA A 20 4.01 2.51 3.01
CA ALA A 20 4.09 1.19 2.35
C ALA A 20 4.05 1.31 0.81
N GLN A 21 3.38 2.33 0.28
CA GLN A 21 3.26 2.56 -1.16
C GLN A 21 4.46 3.28 -1.78
N LEU A 22 5.30 3.96 -0.99
CA LEU A 22 6.39 4.78 -1.54
C LEU A 22 7.43 3.94 -2.29
N ALA A 23 7.92 2.86 -1.67
CA ALA A 23 8.94 2.04 -2.30
C ALA A 23 8.44 1.34 -3.58
N PRO A 24 7.28 0.66 -3.59
CA PRO A 24 6.75 0.05 -4.81
C PRO A 24 6.45 1.08 -5.91
N THR A 25 5.84 2.23 -5.56
CA THR A 25 5.53 3.28 -6.55
C THR A 25 6.79 3.87 -7.15
N PHE A 26 7.81 4.13 -6.32
CA PHE A 26 9.11 4.63 -6.77
C PHE A 26 9.81 3.64 -7.72
N LEU A 27 9.77 2.35 -7.42
CA LEU A 27 10.36 1.35 -8.30
C LEU A 27 9.60 1.25 -9.63
N LEU A 28 8.26 1.22 -9.60
CA LEU A 28 7.44 1.18 -10.82
C LEU A 28 7.71 2.37 -11.75
N ILE A 29 7.70 3.60 -11.22
CA ILE A 29 7.94 4.80 -12.05
C ILE A 29 9.38 4.85 -12.58
N THR A 30 10.36 4.44 -11.76
CA THR A 30 11.77 4.37 -12.16
C THR A 30 11.96 3.33 -13.27
N THR A 31 11.39 2.14 -13.13
CA THR A 31 11.46 1.11 -14.18
C THR A 31 10.78 1.58 -15.46
N ALA A 32 9.62 2.23 -15.38
CA ALA A 32 8.92 2.78 -16.54
C ALA A 32 9.81 3.76 -17.34
N GLY A 33 10.55 4.63 -16.64
CA GLY A 33 11.49 5.57 -17.27
C GLY A 33 12.78 4.94 -17.80
N LEU A 34 13.14 3.75 -17.30
CA LEU A 34 14.40 3.07 -17.63
C LEU A 34 14.23 1.86 -18.57
N VAL A 35 13.04 1.63 -19.14
CA VAL A 35 12.77 0.47 -20.01
C VAL A 35 13.85 0.26 -21.09
N PRO A 36 14.26 1.26 -21.88
CA PRO A 36 15.29 1.05 -22.91
C PRO A 36 16.63 0.61 -22.32
N ALA A 37 17.08 1.27 -21.25
CA ALA A 37 18.37 0.97 -20.61
C ALA A 37 18.39 -0.43 -19.96
N VAL A 38 17.28 -0.85 -19.33
CA VAL A 38 17.16 -2.19 -18.74
C VAL A 38 17.18 -3.27 -19.83
N ARG A 39 16.55 -3.02 -20.98
CA ARG A 39 16.57 -3.95 -22.12
C ARG A 39 17.96 -4.08 -22.73
N GLU A 40 18.66 -2.97 -22.93
CA GLU A 40 20.04 -2.94 -23.44
C GLU A 40 21.03 -3.68 -22.52
N ALA A 41 20.79 -3.65 -21.21
CA ALA A 41 21.61 -4.35 -20.22
C ALA A 41 21.47 -5.89 -20.22
N GLY A 42 20.58 -6.44 -21.05
CA GLY A 42 20.46 -7.88 -21.30
C GLY A 42 19.54 -8.67 -20.37
N THR A 43 19.34 -9.95 -20.71
CA THR A 43 18.29 -10.81 -20.16
C THR A 43 18.35 -10.98 -18.64
N TYR A 44 19.54 -11.15 -18.05
CA TYR A 44 19.66 -11.31 -16.60
C TYR A 44 19.28 -10.03 -15.84
N THR A 45 19.55 -8.85 -16.40
CA THR A 45 19.16 -7.57 -15.81
C THR A 45 17.65 -7.40 -15.82
N ILE A 46 16.98 -7.78 -16.92
CA ILE A 46 15.52 -7.78 -17.02
C ILE A 46 14.90 -8.61 -15.90
N TRP A 47 15.31 -9.88 -15.77
CA TRP A 47 14.79 -10.76 -14.71
C TRP A 47 15.13 -10.27 -13.30
N GLY A 48 16.30 -9.66 -13.11
CA GLY A 48 16.67 -9.01 -11.85
C GLY A 48 15.72 -7.87 -11.49
N VAL A 49 15.42 -6.97 -12.43
CA VAL A 49 14.46 -5.86 -12.23
C VAL A 49 13.05 -6.39 -11.95
N LEU A 50 12.59 -7.40 -12.69
CA LEU A 50 11.29 -8.02 -12.43
C LEU A 50 11.22 -8.67 -11.04
N GLY A 51 12.28 -9.35 -10.62
CA GLY A 51 12.39 -9.91 -9.27
C GLY A 51 12.34 -8.84 -8.18
N ILE A 52 13.05 -7.72 -8.36
CA ILE A 52 13.03 -6.58 -7.43
C ILE A 52 11.62 -5.98 -7.33
N LEU A 53 10.97 -5.73 -8.47
CA LEU A 53 9.61 -5.21 -8.51
C LEU A 53 8.62 -6.13 -7.80
N LEU A 54 8.71 -7.44 -8.06
CA LEU A 54 7.84 -8.42 -7.45
C LEU A 54 8.05 -8.50 -5.93
N ALA A 55 9.29 -8.62 -5.48
CA ALA A 55 9.61 -8.71 -4.05
C ALA A 55 9.19 -7.45 -3.28
N SER A 56 9.49 -6.27 -3.83
CA SER A 56 9.08 -5.00 -3.22
C SER A 56 7.56 -4.83 -3.22
N GLY A 57 6.90 -5.20 -4.31
CA GLY A 57 5.44 -5.17 -4.43
C GLY A 57 4.73 -6.03 -3.40
N ILE A 58 5.20 -7.27 -3.20
CA ILE A 58 4.64 -8.19 -2.19
C ILE A 58 4.80 -7.61 -0.79
N LEU A 59 6.00 -7.13 -0.44
CA LEU A 59 6.24 -6.52 0.87
C LEU A 59 5.36 -5.28 1.09
N GLY A 60 5.25 -4.41 0.09
CA GLY A 60 4.39 -3.22 0.13
C GLY A 60 2.92 -3.59 0.35
N ALA A 61 2.39 -4.54 -0.43
CA ALA A 61 1.01 -5.00 -0.32
C ALA A 61 0.69 -5.65 1.03
N LEU A 62 1.63 -6.43 1.61
CA LEU A 62 1.47 -7.03 2.93
C LEU A 62 1.38 -5.97 4.03
N VAL A 63 2.27 -4.96 4.00
CA VAL A 63 2.24 -3.86 4.96
C VAL A 63 0.97 -3.02 4.78
N GLU A 64 0.58 -2.72 3.54
CA GLU A 64 -0.65 -1.99 3.23
C GLU A 64 -1.87 -2.72 3.78
N PHE A 65 -1.94 -4.03 3.55
CA PHE A 65 -3.03 -4.87 4.04
C PHE A 65 -3.09 -4.93 5.57
N SER A 66 -1.95 -5.16 6.24
CA SER A 66 -1.88 -5.23 7.71
C SER A 66 -2.27 -3.89 8.34
N ALA A 67 -1.69 -2.80 7.86
CA ALA A 67 -1.95 -1.46 8.38
C ALA A 67 -3.42 -1.06 8.20
N ALA A 68 -4.01 -1.36 7.04
CA ALA A 68 -5.43 -1.14 6.80
C ALA A 68 -6.31 -2.00 7.71
N HIS A 69 -5.97 -3.27 7.91
CA HIS A 69 -6.74 -4.16 8.78
C HIS A 69 -6.69 -3.75 10.26
N GLU A 70 -5.50 -3.38 10.75
CA GLU A 70 -5.30 -2.84 12.10
C GLU A 70 -6.09 -1.54 12.28
N ALA A 71 -6.01 -0.60 11.32
CA ALA A 71 -6.77 0.64 11.34
C ALA A 71 -8.29 0.38 11.43
N GLN A 72 -8.79 -0.63 10.71
CA GLN A 72 -10.20 -1.01 10.80
C GLN A 72 -10.60 -1.52 12.19
N ALA A 73 -9.77 -2.35 12.82
CA ALA A 73 -10.00 -2.81 14.18
C ALA A 73 -10.01 -1.64 15.18
N ILE A 74 -9.06 -0.71 15.04
CA ILE A 74 -8.98 0.50 15.87
C ILE A 74 -10.24 1.36 15.71
N ALA A 75 -10.79 1.47 14.49
CA ALA A 75 -12.01 2.21 14.25
C ALA A 75 -13.24 1.58 14.95
N VAL A 76 -13.28 0.24 15.06
CA VAL A 76 -14.32 -0.47 15.82
C VAL A 76 -14.19 -0.17 17.31
N ASP A 77 -12.97 -0.21 17.84
CA ASP A 77 -12.72 0.14 19.24
C ASP A 77 -13.09 1.60 19.54
N ILE A 78 -12.73 2.54 18.66
CA ILE A 78 -13.12 3.95 18.77
C ILE A 78 -14.64 4.11 18.77
N ALA A 79 -15.35 3.40 17.90
CA ALA A 79 -16.81 3.47 17.82
C ALA A 79 -17.49 2.91 19.08
N SER A 80 -16.83 2.00 19.80
CA SER A 80 -17.32 1.47 21.07
C SER A 80 -17.21 2.47 22.24
N LEU A 81 -16.35 3.49 22.11
CA LEU A 81 -16.22 4.55 23.10
C LEU A 81 -17.41 5.52 23.02
N ARG A 82 -18.08 5.75 24.15
CA ARG A 82 -19.21 6.72 24.26
C ARG A 82 -18.75 8.18 24.32
N SER A 83 -17.63 8.53 23.69
CA SER A 83 -17.02 9.88 23.81
C SER A 83 -17.85 10.99 23.17
N GLY A 84 -18.69 10.67 22.18
CA GLY A 84 -19.48 11.65 21.43
C GLY A 84 -18.65 12.55 20.50
N SER A 85 -17.36 12.28 20.31
CA SER A 85 -16.49 13.11 19.49
C SER A 85 -16.78 12.98 18.00
N ARG A 86 -16.75 14.12 17.29
CA ARG A 86 -16.92 14.16 15.83
C ARG A 86 -15.83 13.40 15.09
N ILE A 87 -14.60 13.40 15.60
CA ILE A 87 -13.49 12.69 14.93
C ILE A 87 -13.68 11.18 14.99
N SER A 88 -14.14 10.66 16.14
CA SER A 88 -14.44 9.25 16.36
C SER A 88 -15.56 8.77 15.45
N ALA A 89 -16.62 9.56 15.30
CA ALA A 89 -17.68 9.30 14.33
C ALA A 89 -17.19 9.31 12.87
N THR A 90 -16.23 10.17 12.55
CA THR A 90 -15.65 10.26 11.20
C THR A 90 -14.75 9.06 10.89
N ILE A 91 -13.92 8.63 11.85
CA ILE A 91 -13.07 7.44 11.73
C ILE A 91 -13.94 6.20 11.48
N ALA A 92 -15.00 6.01 12.28
CA ALA A 92 -15.92 4.89 12.09
C ALA A 92 -16.58 4.88 10.70
N LYS A 93 -16.99 6.06 10.18
CA LYS A 93 -17.60 6.20 8.85
C LYS A 93 -16.61 5.97 7.70
N THR A 94 -15.35 6.31 7.89
CA THR A 94 -14.32 6.25 6.83
C THR A 94 -13.57 4.93 6.81
N SER A 95 -13.51 4.21 7.92
CA SER A 95 -12.86 2.89 8.04
C SER A 95 -13.20 1.87 6.93
N PRO A 96 -14.46 1.78 6.44
CA PRO A 96 -14.77 0.89 5.31
C PRO A 96 -14.03 1.24 4.01
N TRP A 97 -13.59 2.49 3.81
CA TRP A 97 -12.80 2.85 2.63
C TRP A 97 -11.40 2.23 2.64
N LEU A 98 -10.91 1.73 3.78
CA LEU A 98 -9.65 1.00 3.86
C LEU A 98 -9.69 -0.34 3.10
N HIS A 99 -10.88 -0.85 2.73
CA HIS A 99 -10.98 -1.97 1.78
C HIS A 99 -10.37 -1.64 0.41
N VAL A 100 -10.44 -0.38 -0.02
CA VAL A 100 -9.80 0.08 -1.27
C VAL A 100 -8.29 -0.14 -1.19
N ALA A 101 -7.67 0.27 -0.08
CA ALA A 101 -6.25 0.06 0.14
C ALA A 101 -5.88 -1.43 0.25
N LYS A 102 -6.73 -2.24 0.88
CA LYS A 102 -6.48 -3.70 1.03
C LYS A 102 -6.53 -4.48 -0.26
N TYR A 103 -7.42 -4.09 -1.18
CA TYR A 103 -7.77 -4.92 -2.32
C TYR A 103 -7.58 -4.22 -3.66
N LEU A 104 -8.07 -2.99 -3.81
CA LEU A 104 -8.00 -2.30 -5.09
C LEU A 104 -6.56 -1.84 -5.41
N THR A 105 -5.84 -1.26 -4.44
CA THR A 105 -4.45 -0.81 -4.69
C THR A 105 -3.54 -1.95 -5.11
N PRO A 106 -3.50 -3.12 -4.43
CA PRO A 106 -2.67 -4.24 -4.86
C PRO A 106 -3.05 -4.79 -6.23
N ILE A 107 -4.35 -4.79 -6.60
CA ILE A 107 -4.80 -5.21 -7.93
C ILE A 107 -4.26 -4.27 -9.02
N ILE A 108 -4.34 -2.95 -8.80
CA ILE A 108 -3.79 -1.96 -9.73
C ILE A 108 -2.28 -2.14 -9.85
N PHE A 109 -1.59 -2.35 -8.73
CA PHE A 109 -0.15 -2.61 -8.71
C PHE A 109 0.23 -3.82 -9.56
N VAL A 110 -0.49 -4.93 -9.44
CA VAL A 110 -0.28 -6.13 -10.27
C VAL A 110 -0.48 -5.82 -11.76
N GLY A 111 -1.51 -5.04 -12.11
CA GLY A 111 -1.73 -4.60 -13.49
C GLY A 111 -0.55 -3.81 -14.07
N ILE A 112 0.01 -2.88 -13.29
CA ILE A 112 1.18 -2.10 -13.71
C ILE A 112 2.42 -3.00 -13.80
N PHE A 113 2.62 -3.90 -12.85
CA PHE A 113 3.72 -4.87 -12.90
C PHE A 113 3.68 -5.71 -14.18
N VAL A 114 2.50 -6.24 -14.55
CA VAL A 114 2.33 -7.00 -15.79
C VAL A 114 2.64 -6.14 -17.02
N ALA A 115 2.16 -4.90 -17.07
CA ALA A 115 2.45 -4.00 -18.17
C ALA A 115 3.97 -3.74 -18.33
N LEU A 116 4.69 -3.52 -17.23
CA LEU A 116 6.15 -3.35 -17.25
C LEU A 116 6.87 -4.64 -17.62
N ALA A 117 6.39 -5.79 -17.16
CA ALA A 117 6.95 -7.09 -17.55
C ALA A 117 6.83 -7.31 -19.07
N LEU A 118 5.68 -7.01 -19.65
CA LEU A 118 5.49 -7.08 -21.10
C LEU A 118 6.43 -6.10 -21.83
N ALA A 119 6.56 -4.87 -21.35
CA ALA A 119 7.44 -3.87 -21.96
C ALA A 119 8.93 -4.24 -21.92
N LEU A 120 9.37 -4.95 -20.87
CA LEU A 120 10.76 -5.40 -20.73
C LEU A 120 11.06 -6.67 -21.53
N LEU A 121 10.04 -7.53 -21.76
CA LEU A 121 10.18 -8.82 -22.44
C LEU A 121 9.87 -8.76 -23.94
N SER A 122 9.14 -7.75 -24.41
CA SER A 122 9.00 -7.41 -25.83
C SER A 122 10.30 -6.83 -26.39
#